data_AF-A0A136L307-F1
#
_entry.id   AF-A0A136L307-F1
#
_cell.length_a   1.000
_cell.length_b   1.000
_cell.length_c   1.000
_cell.angle_alpha   90.00
_cell.angle_beta   90.00
_cell.angle_gamma   90.00
#
_symmetry.space_group_name_H-M   'P 1'
#
loop_
_entity.id
_entity.type
_entity.pdbx_description
1 polymer ?
#
loop_
_entity_poly.entity_id
_entity_poly.type
_entity_poly.pdbx_seq_one_letter_code
_entity_poly.pdbx_strand_id
1 'polypeptide(L)'
;MWHEDLTIACEKGGFLLRGGKLLVVSADGTKMIADHIPGGTNPDANFIQAILGREEVLAPFSCGYDVMLLTEAAWKSASEGGAPVSVAELNRPLN
;
A
#
# COMPACT_ATOMS: atom_id res chain seq x y z
N MET A 1 11.24 18.35 5.79
CA MET A 1 10.23 17.45 6.39
C MET A 1 9.98 16.35 5.38
N TRP A 2 9.95 15.08 5.77
CA TRP A 2 9.68 13.98 4.84
C TRP A 2 8.20 14.00 4.44
N HIS A 3 7.91 13.63 3.20
CA HIS A 3 6.56 13.52 2.66
C HIS A 3 6.46 12.23 1.85
N GLU A 4 5.32 11.54 1.93
CA GLU A 4 4.99 10.50 0.96
C GLU A 4 4.59 11.13 -0.37
N ASP A 5 5.13 10.58 -1.44
CA ASP A 5 4.70 10.85 -2.81
C ASP A 5 4.22 9.54 -3.45
N LEU A 6 2.93 9.47 -3.77
CA LEU A 6 2.30 8.27 -4.34
C LEU A 6 1.49 8.63 -5.60
N THR A 7 1.58 7.80 -6.63
CA THR A 7 0.75 7.92 -7.84
C THR A 7 0.01 6.63 -8.08
N ILE A 8 -1.31 6.73 -8.26
CA ILE A 8 -2.16 5.63 -8.69
C ILE A 8 -2.72 6.03 -10.05
N ALA A 9 -2.30 5.35 -11.11
CA ALA A 9 -2.81 5.54 -12.45
C ALA A 9 -3.99 4.58 -12.68
N CYS A 10 -5.13 5.12 -13.11
CA CYS A 10 -6.35 4.38 -13.37
C CYS A 10 -6.80 4.57 -14.82
N GLU A 11 -7.70 3.72 -15.29
CA GLU A 11 -8.21 3.79 -16.68
C GLU A 11 -8.90 5.12 -17.00
N LYS A 12 -9.59 5.73 -16.02
CA LYS A 12 -10.41 6.94 -16.19
C LYS A 12 -9.86 8.16 -15.44
N GLY A 13 -8.58 8.14 -15.09
CA GLY A 13 -7.97 9.19 -14.28
C GLY A 13 -6.87 8.67 -13.37
N GLY A 14 -6.74 9.27 -12.18
CA GLY A 14 -5.78 8.80 -11.19
C GLY A 14 -5.77 9.62 -9.91
N PHE A 15 -4.91 9.22 -8.99
CA PHE A 15 -4.72 9.86 -7.70
C PHE A 15 -3.25 10.20 -7.50
N LEU A 16 -2.98 11.41 -7.00
CA LEU A 16 -1.64 11.87 -6.67
C LEU A 16 -1.62 12.32 -5.21
N LEU A 17 -0.85 11.65 -4.36
CA LEU A 17 -0.51 12.18 -3.04
C LEU A 17 0.78 13.00 -3.21
N ARG A 18 0.72 14.32 -3.02
CA ARG A 18 1.86 15.23 -3.16
C ARG A 18 1.90 16.22 -2.01
N GLY A 19 3.01 16.25 -1.27
CA GLY A 19 3.18 17.17 -0.14
C GLY A 19 2.05 17.06 0.89
N GLY A 20 1.55 15.86 1.14
CA GLY A 20 0.45 15.59 2.08
C GLY A 20 -0.95 15.94 1.56
N LYS A 21 -1.10 16.33 0.30
CA LYS A 21 -2.40 16.61 -0.33
C LYS A 21 -2.75 15.53 -1.35
N LEU A 22 -4.00 15.08 -1.36
CA LEU A 22 -4.53 14.21 -2.40
C LEU A 22 -5.08 15.06 -3.55
N LEU A 23 -4.62 14.78 -4.77
CA LEU A 23 -5.19 15.30 -6.00
C LEU A 23 -5.91 14.16 -6.73
N VAL A 24 -7.14 14.43 -7.15
CA VAL A 24 -7.89 13.56 -8.06
C VAL A 24 -7.71 14.09 -9.48
N VAL A 25 -7.28 13.21 -10.38
CA VAL A 25 -7.04 13.51 -11.79
C VAL A 25 -8.17 12.87 -12.60
N SER A 26 -8.93 13.68 -13.32
CA SER A 26 -9.96 13.23 -14.26
C SER A 26 -9.33 12.71 -15.56
N ALA A 27 -10.09 11.96 -16.36
CA ALA A 27 -9.63 11.43 -17.65
C ALA A 27 -9.17 12.51 -18.65
N ASP A 28 -9.72 13.72 -18.56
CA ASP A 28 -9.34 14.88 -19.37
C ASP A 28 -8.07 15.60 -18.86
N GLY A 29 -7.45 15.09 -17.80
CA GLY A 29 -6.25 15.67 -17.17
C GLY A 29 -6.55 16.77 -16.15
N THR A 30 -7.81 17.16 -15.96
CA THR A 30 -8.21 18.12 -14.93
C THR A 30 -7.85 17.59 -13.55
N LYS A 31 -7.29 18.44 -12.68
CA LYS A 31 -6.89 18.09 -11.33
C LYS A 31 -7.68 18.88 -10.31
N MET A 32 -8.22 18.19 -9.31
CA MET A 32 -8.86 18.79 -8.14
C MET A 32 -8.15 18.33 -6.87
N ILE A 33 -7.92 19.26 -5.94
CA ILE A 33 -7.48 18.90 -4.60
C ILE A 33 -8.69 18.30 -3.89
N ALA A 34 -8.55 17.09 -3.38
CA ALA A 34 -9.57 16.47 -2.57
C ALA A 34 -9.53 17.09 -1.16
N ASP A 35 -10.58 17.81 -0.82
CA ASP A 35 -10.81 18.38 0.51
C ASP A 35 -11.81 17.51 1.29
N HIS A 36 -11.81 17.62 2.62
CA HIS A 36 -12.72 16.88 3.51
C HIS A 36 -12.69 15.35 3.38
N ILE A 37 -11.54 14.78 3.07
CA ILE A 37 -11.34 13.33 3.05
C ILE A 37 -11.51 12.82 4.50
N PRO A 38 -12.32 11.76 4.73
CA PRO A 38 -12.37 11.12 6.04
C PRO A 38 -10.96 10.78 6.50
N GLY A 39 -10.63 11.13 7.75
CA GLY A 39 -9.33 10.83 8.31
C GLY A 39 -9.04 9.33 8.29
N GLY A 40 -7.75 8.98 8.27
CA GLY A 40 -7.32 7.59 8.42
C GLY A 40 -7.75 7.00 9.76
N THR A 41 -7.86 5.68 9.81
CA THR A 41 -8.07 4.94 11.06
C THR A 41 -6.78 4.89 11.88
N ASN A 42 -6.91 4.67 13.19
CA ASN A 42 -5.76 4.41 14.06
C ASN A 42 -5.54 2.88 14.19
N PRO A 43 -4.36 2.33 13.85
CA PRO A 43 -4.09 0.90 13.97
C PRO A 43 -4.23 0.38 15.40
N ASP A 44 -3.87 1.17 16.42
CA ASP A 44 -4.04 0.79 17.83
C ASP A 44 -5.53 0.68 18.19
N ALA A 45 -6.35 1.59 17.65
CA ALA A 45 -7.79 1.53 17.84
C ALA A 45 -8.37 0.27 17.18
N ASN A 46 -7.99 -0.03 15.94
CA ASN A 46 -8.44 -1.26 15.27
C ASN A 46 -8.01 -2.52 16.04
N PHE A 47 -6.78 -2.57 16.56
CA PHE A 47 -6.30 -3.68 17.38
C PHE A 47 -7.20 -3.94 18.61
N ILE A 48 -7.53 -2.87 19.35
CA ILE A 48 -8.43 -2.97 20.51
C ILE A 48 -9.83 -3.41 20.09
N GLN A 49 -10.41 -2.80 19.05
CA GLN A 49 -11.76 -3.16 18.59
C GLN A 49 -11.84 -4.60 18.08
N ALA A 50 -10.79 -5.08 17.42
CA ALA A 50 -10.71 -6.46 16.95
C ALA A 50 -10.65 -7.48 18.12
N ILE A 51 -9.87 -7.20 19.17
CA ILE A 51 -9.86 -8.04 20.38
C ILE A 51 -11.24 -8.09 21.05
N LEU A 52 -11.95 -6.97 21.07
CA LEU A 52 -13.30 -6.87 21.63
C LEU A 52 -14.38 -7.49 20.72
N GLY A 53 -14.02 -7.99 19.54
CA GLY A 53 -14.95 -8.60 18.57
C GLY A 53 -15.87 -7.59 17.87
N ARG A 54 -15.47 -6.32 17.79
CA ARG A 54 -16.28 -5.22 17.23
C ARG A 54 -15.90 -4.84 15.81
N GLU A 55 -14.65 -5.14 15.42
CA GLU A 55 -14.12 -4.91 14.09
C GLU A 55 -13.32 -6.12 13.63
N GLU A 56 -13.08 -6.22 12.32
CA GLU A 56 -12.13 -7.16 11.77
C GLU A 56 -10.69 -6.62 11.93
N VAL A 57 -9.70 -7.53 11.88
CA VAL A 57 -8.29 -7.14 11.83
C VAL A 57 -8.00 -6.58 10.44
N LEU A 58 -7.73 -5.27 10.34
CA LEU A 58 -7.50 -4.60 9.04
C LEU A 58 -6.14 -4.94 8.41
N ALA A 59 -5.18 -5.39 9.22
CA ALA A 59 -3.86 -5.85 8.79
C ALA A 59 -3.61 -7.29 9.28
N PRO A 60 -4.23 -8.30 8.65
CA PRO A 60 -4.06 -9.70 9.04
C PRO A 60 -2.62 -10.19 8.80
N PHE A 61 -2.28 -11.34 9.37
CA PHE A 61 -0.94 -11.95 9.23
C PHE A 61 -0.51 -12.13 7.76
N SER A 62 -1.46 -12.46 6.87
CA SER A 62 -1.20 -12.61 5.44
C SER A 62 -0.59 -11.35 4.81
N CYS A 63 -1.01 -10.14 5.23
CA CYS A 63 -0.42 -8.91 4.73
C CYS A 63 1.09 -8.82 5.05
N GLY A 64 1.48 -9.21 6.28
CA GLY A 64 2.89 -9.24 6.67
C GLY A 64 3.69 -10.29 5.90
N TYR A 65 3.08 -11.46 5.66
CA TYR A 65 3.68 -12.53 4.85
C TYR A 65 3.91 -12.09 3.40
N ASP A 66 2.93 -11.45 2.77
CA ASP A 66 3.04 -10.97 1.39
C ASP A 66 4.09 -9.86 1.25
N VAL A 67 4.14 -8.93 2.21
CA VAL A 67 5.18 -7.88 2.26
C VAL A 67 6.57 -8.49 2.43
N MET A 68 6.72 -9.51 3.28
CA MET A 68 7.98 -10.22 3.46
C MET A 68 8.43 -10.87 2.15
N LEU A 69 7.56 -11.61 1.46
CA LEU A 69 7.89 -12.25 0.18
C LEU A 69 8.29 -11.23 -0.89
N LEU A 70 7.57 -10.11 -0.99
CA LEU A 70 7.91 -9.03 -1.92
C LEU A 70 9.27 -8.42 -1.59
N THR A 71 9.57 -8.24 -0.30
CA THR A 71 10.83 -7.68 0.17
C THR A 71 12.01 -8.62 -0.15
N GLU A 72 11.84 -9.93 0.06
CA GLU A 72 12.85 -10.93 -0.31
C GLU A 72 13.10 -10.98 -1.82
N ALA A 73 12.03 -10.86 -2.64
CA ALA A 73 12.17 -10.76 -4.09
C ALA A 73 12.96 -9.51 -4.51
N ALA A 74 12.71 -8.37 -3.85
CA ALA A 74 13.45 -7.15 -4.10
C ALA A 74 14.93 -7.27 -3.74
N TRP A 75 15.26 -7.91 -2.60
CA TRP A 75 16.65 -8.18 -2.22
C TRP A 75 17.36 -9.11 -3.19
N LYS A 76 16.69 -10.18 -3.65
CA LYS A 76 17.22 -11.09 -4.67
C LYS A 76 17.41 -10.36 -6.01
N SER A 77 16.44 -9.55 -6.42
CA SER A 77 16.57 -8.72 -7.63
C SER A 77 17.81 -7.83 -7.57
N ALA A 78 18.04 -7.16 -6.43
CA ALA A 78 19.21 -6.32 -6.22
C ALA A 78 20.54 -7.11 -6.31
N SER A 79 20.60 -8.32 -5.76
CA SER A 79 21.81 -9.16 -5.84
C SER A 79 22.07 -9.73 -7.24
N GLU A 80 21.03 -9.86 -8.07
CA GLU A 80 21.10 -10.27 -9.49
C GLU A 80 21.26 -9.10 -10.46
N GLY A 81 21.68 -7.92 -9.97
CA GLY A 81 21.94 -6.74 -10.81
C GLY A 81 20.68 -5.99 -11.26
N GLY A 82 19.58 -6.13 -10.51
CA GLY A 82 18.29 -5.52 -10.81
C GLY A 82 17.41 -6.33 -11.75
N ALA A 83 17.72 -7.61 -11.98
CA ALA A 83 16.90 -8.50 -12.79
C ALA A 83 15.53 -8.73 -12.13
N PRO A 84 14.42 -8.81 -12.89
CA PRO A 84 13.11 -9.12 -12.33
C PRO A 84 13.08 -10.48 -11.66
N VAL A 85 12.52 -10.55 -10.45
CA VAL A 85 12.34 -11.79 -9.68
C VAL A 85 10.85 -12.00 -9.41
N SER A 86 10.36 -13.21 -9.67
CA SER A 86 8.97 -13.58 -9.38
C SER A 86 8.76 -13.79 -7.88
N VAL A 87 7.80 -13.07 -7.30
CA VAL A 87 7.39 -13.26 -5.89
C VAL A 87 6.74 -14.63 -5.69
N ALA A 88 5.98 -15.12 -6.68
CA ALA A 88 5.29 -16.42 -6.60
C ALA A 88 6.26 -17.60 -6.48
N GLU A 89 7.47 -17.47 -7.03
CA GLU A 89 8.51 -18.51 -6.97
C GLU A 89 9.19 -18.59 -5.60
N LEU A 90 9.03 -17.56 -4.76
CA LEU A 90 9.52 -17.54 -3.37
C LEU A 90 8.53 -18.16 -2.39
N ASN A 91 7.29 -18.39 -2.82
CA ASN A 91 6.24 -19.01 -2.01
C ASN A 91 6.56 -20.51 -1.84
N ARG A 92 7.45 -20.82 -0.89
CA ARG A 92 7.65 -22.18 -0.41
C ARG A 92 6.66 -22.45 0.72
N PRO A 93 5.98 -23.61 0.72
CA PRO A 93 5.20 -24.01 1.89
C PRO A 93 6.12 -23.99 3.11
N LEU A 94 5.64 -23.34 4.19
CA LEU A 94 6.26 -23.45 5.50
C LEU A 94 6.09 -24.91 5.93
N ASN A 95 7.17 -25.68 5.80
CA ASN A 95 7.25 -27.05 6.31
C ASN A 95 7.09 -27.06 7.83
#